data_AF-A0A925KIR1-F1
#
_entry.id   AF-A0A925KIR1-F1
#
_cell.length_a   1.000
_cell.length_b   1.000
_cell.length_c   1.000
_cell.angle_alpha   90.00
_cell.angle_beta   90.00
_cell.angle_gamma   90.00
#
_symmetry.space_group_name_H-M   'P 1'
#
loop_
_entity.id
_entity.type
_entity.pdbx_description
1 polymer ?
#
loop_
_entity_poly.entity_id
_entity_poly.type
_entity_poly.pdbx_seq_one_letter_code
_entity_poly.pdbx_strand_id
1 'polypeptide(L)'
;MDLRDLRLSTRLLLAFALLAALMGALGAVAIAQVGAIERQFSTVMDDRYRKIQWVQDMRAVNNQTAVALRNLFVMSDPAEVQAQHALIADAVKRSNQNFEQLQRTITDAEGKDALARLVSARADYRVPRDKMLAQLQAGRVDEARVVMLRELVPRQVAYLTRIDELTAHHEGLMKVSAAEVSQLAQTLKTSVTLLLAGALCSAAVLALWIIRATTRPLHEAVRVARAVAAGDLAVQFEARGSNETGQLLQALHDMKLRLAAIVGEVRLGAEGVATASVQIAQGNGDLSSRTEAQASALQQTAASMEELGSTVRHNADNARQANQLAIAASAVAADGGQVVGRVVETMKDINHSSGQIAEIIGVIDGIAFQTNILALNAAVEAARAGAQGRGFAVVATEVRSLAGRSAEAAKQVKALISASVERVEHGSALVDQAGTKMLEVVASIRRVTDIVGEISSASVEQSAGVAQIGDAVTQLDHATQQNAALVEESAAAAESLRAQAQGLVAAVAVFKLDRSREVVA
;
A
#
# COMPACT_ATOMS: atom_id res chain seq x y z
N MET A 1 9.72 -38.12 -19.43
CA MET A 1 9.62 -36.68 -19.73
C MET A 1 8.29 -36.43 -20.41
N ASP A 2 7.40 -35.68 -19.79
CA ASP A 2 6.19 -35.24 -20.47
C ASP A 2 6.59 -34.25 -21.57
N LEU A 3 6.24 -34.54 -22.82
CA LEU A 3 6.55 -33.67 -23.96
C LEU A 3 5.93 -32.27 -23.78
N ARG A 4 4.94 -32.14 -22.89
CA ARG A 4 4.29 -30.88 -22.48
C ARG A 4 5.15 -29.97 -21.61
N ASP A 5 6.24 -30.46 -21.03
CA ASP A 5 7.14 -29.65 -20.19
C ASP A 5 8.39 -29.17 -20.92
N LEU A 6 8.58 -29.59 -22.18
CA LEU A 6 9.67 -29.07 -23.00
C LEU A 6 9.53 -27.54 -23.20
N ARG A 7 10.66 -26.84 -23.07
CA ARG A 7 10.77 -25.42 -23.40
C ARG A 7 10.37 -25.16 -24.85
N LEU A 8 9.80 -23.98 -25.10
CA LEU A 8 9.37 -23.59 -26.46
C LEU A 8 10.55 -23.66 -27.46
N SER A 9 11.73 -23.21 -27.04
CA SER A 9 12.95 -23.26 -27.85
C SER A 9 13.33 -24.68 -28.22
N THR A 10 13.25 -25.62 -27.27
CA THR A 10 13.56 -27.04 -27.51
C THR A 10 12.56 -27.68 -28.48
N ARG A 11 11.27 -27.33 -28.39
CA ARG A 11 10.25 -27.84 -29.33
C ARG A 11 10.49 -27.35 -30.76
N LEU A 12 10.78 -26.05 -30.91
CA LEU A 12 11.10 -25.47 -32.22
C LEU A 12 12.36 -26.10 -32.81
N LEU A 13 13.41 -26.24 -32.00
CA LEU A 13 14.67 -26.87 -32.44
C LEU A 13 14.45 -28.31 -32.90
N LEU A 14 13.69 -29.13 -32.14
CA LEU A 14 13.36 -30.49 -32.55
C LEU A 14 12.56 -30.54 -33.87
N ALA A 15 11.59 -29.64 -34.05
CA ALA A 15 10.79 -29.58 -35.27
C ALA A 15 11.63 -29.18 -36.49
N PHE A 16 12.46 -28.13 -36.37
CA PHE A 16 13.35 -27.70 -37.45
C PHE A 16 14.45 -28.73 -37.74
N ALA A 17 15.00 -29.39 -36.71
CA ALA A 17 15.99 -30.45 -36.90
C ALA A 17 15.40 -31.65 -37.64
N LEU A 18 14.17 -32.06 -37.32
CA LEU A 18 13.48 -33.14 -38.04
C LEU A 18 13.23 -32.76 -39.51
N LEU A 19 12.74 -31.54 -39.76
CA LEU A 19 12.53 -31.04 -41.12
C LEU A 19 13.82 -31.00 -41.93
N ALA A 20 14.91 -30.50 -41.35
CA ALA A 20 16.22 -30.47 -42.00
C ALA A 20 16.74 -31.88 -42.30
N ALA A 21 16.57 -32.82 -41.37
CA ALA A 21 16.95 -34.23 -41.57
C ALA A 21 16.14 -34.88 -42.72
N LEU A 22 14.83 -34.63 -42.79
CA LEU A 22 13.96 -35.14 -43.86
C LEU A 22 14.31 -34.54 -45.23
N MET A 23 14.62 -33.23 -45.28
CA MET A 23 15.11 -32.58 -46.50
C MET A 23 16.45 -33.16 -46.95
N GLY A 24 17.38 -33.39 -46.01
CA GLY A 24 18.65 -34.04 -46.30
C GLY A 24 18.49 -35.46 -46.84
N ALA A 25 17.60 -36.26 -46.24
CA ALA A 25 17.29 -37.61 -46.70
C ALA A 25 16.66 -37.61 -48.11
N LEU A 26 15.73 -36.69 -48.38
CA LEU A 26 15.13 -36.53 -49.71
C LEU A 26 16.19 -36.20 -50.76
N GLY A 27 17.08 -35.25 -50.47
CA GLY A 27 18.19 -34.87 -51.35
C GLY A 27 19.15 -36.04 -51.62
N ALA A 28 19.54 -36.78 -50.58
CA ALA A 28 20.42 -37.94 -50.72
C ALA A 28 19.82 -39.04 -51.59
N VAL A 29 18.53 -39.37 -51.39
CA VAL A 29 17.82 -40.38 -52.19
C VAL A 29 17.68 -39.94 -53.65
N ALA A 30 17.36 -38.66 -53.90
CA ALA A 30 17.24 -38.13 -55.26
C ALA A 30 18.58 -38.18 -56.00
N ILE A 31 19.67 -37.73 -55.37
CA ILE A 31 21.02 -37.76 -55.97
C ILE A 31 21.44 -39.20 -56.29
N ALA A 32 21.26 -40.13 -55.35
CA ALA A 32 21.65 -41.53 -55.54
C ALA A 32 20.90 -42.21 -56.70
N GLN A 33 19.59 -41.95 -56.84
CA GLN A 33 18.78 -42.54 -57.90
C GLN A 33 18.98 -41.87 -59.26
N VAL A 34 19.19 -40.56 -59.32
CA VAL A 34 19.59 -39.87 -60.56
C VAL A 34 20.92 -40.42 -61.07
N GLY A 35 21.91 -40.63 -60.19
CA GLY A 35 23.18 -41.27 -60.56
C GLY A 35 23.04 -42.74 -60.98
N ALA A 36 22.00 -43.46 -60.55
CA ALA A 36 21.69 -44.79 -61.06
C ALA A 36 21.08 -44.74 -62.48
N ILE A 37 20.18 -43.79 -62.72
CA ILE A 37 19.59 -43.55 -64.05
C ILE A 37 20.68 -43.15 -65.05
N GLU A 38 21.58 -42.25 -64.69
CA GLU A 38 22.67 -41.79 -65.55
C GLU A 38 23.59 -42.94 -65.99
N ARG A 39 24.01 -43.80 -65.04
CA ARG A 39 24.83 -44.99 -65.34
C ARG A 39 24.12 -45.97 -66.28
N GLN A 40 22.83 -46.21 -66.05
CA GLN A 40 22.04 -47.10 -66.88
C GLN A 40 21.80 -46.51 -68.28
N PHE A 41 21.57 -45.19 -68.36
CA PHE A 41 21.41 -44.48 -69.62
C PHE A 41 22.69 -44.50 -70.47
N SER A 42 23.87 -44.32 -69.84
CA SER A 42 25.15 -44.49 -70.53
C SER A 42 25.33 -45.92 -71.05
N THR A 43 24.94 -46.96 -70.30
CA THR A 43 24.94 -48.34 -70.81
C THR A 43 24.06 -48.50 -72.06
N VAL A 44 22.88 -47.87 -72.07
CA VAL A 44 21.96 -47.87 -73.21
C VAL A 44 22.58 -47.17 -74.43
N MET A 45 23.15 -45.98 -74.28
CA MET A 45 23.67 -45.19 -75.41
C MET A 45 25.07 -45.63 -75.87
N ASP A 46 26.00 -45.83 -74.94
CA ASP A 46 27.41 -46.05 -75.24
C ASP A 46 27.75 -47.52 -75.51
N ASP A 47 26.97 -48.46 -74.97
CA ASP A 47 27.16 -49.92 -75.19
C ASP A 47 26.09 -50.50 -76.13
N ARG A 48 24.82 -50.52 -75.70
CA ARG A 48 23.75 -51.24 -76.43
C ARG A 48 23.48 -50.67 -77.80
N TYR A 49 23.21 -49.36 -77.88
CA TYR A 49 22.90 -48.68 -79.14
C TYR A 49 24.07 -48.72 -80.11
N ARG A 50 25.30 -48.50 -79.62
CA ARG A 50 26.52 -48.54 -80.44
C ARG A 50 26.77 -49.92 -81.07
N LYS A 51 26.51 -51.02 -80.35
CA LYS A 51 26.59 -52.39 -80.91
C LYS A 51 25.58 -52.62 -82.03
N ILE A 52 24.33 -52.18 -81.84
CA ILE A 52 23.30 -52.25 -82.89
C ILE A 52 23.76 -51.48 -84.13
N GLN A 53 24.29 -50.26 -83.96
CA GLN A 53 24.81 -49.47 -85.08
C GLN A 53 25.92 -50.19 -85.84
N TRP A 54 26.88 -50.82 -85.16
CA TRP A 54 27.95 -51.58 -85.82
C TRP A 54 27.42 -52.77 -86.62
N VAL A 55 26.48 -53.54 -86.06
CA VAL A 55 25.88 -54.70 -86.74
C VAL A 55 25.04 -54.24 -87.95
N GLN A 56 24.25 -53.18 -87.81
CA GLN A 56 23.46 -52.62 -88.91
C GLN A 56 24.36 -52.01 -90.01
N ASP A 57 25.45 -51.33 -89.65
CA ASP A 57 26.42 -50.82 -90.63
C ASP A 57 27.12 -51.98 -91.37
N MET A 58 27.40 -53.11 -90.70
CA MET A 58 27.88 -54.32 -91.39
C MET A 58 26.91 -54.83 -92.46
N ARG A 59 25.60 -54.75 -92.20
CA ARG A 59 24.56 -55.08 -93.18
C ARG A 59 24.60 -54.13 -94.38
N ALA A 60 24.62 -52.83 -94.10
CA ALA A 60 24.66 -51.78 -95.12
C ALA A 60 25.89 -51.92 -96.01
N VAL A 61 27.06 -52.12 -95.40
CA VAL A 61 28.34 -52.28 -96.07
C VAL A 61 28.41 -53.60 -96.87
N ASN A 62 27.80 -54.69 -96.39
CA ASN A 62 27.69 -55.93 -97.17
C ASN A 62 26.82 -55.73 -98.42
N ASN A 63 25.68 -55.05 -98.29
CA ASN A 63 24.81 -54.74 -99.42
C ASN A 63 25.50 -53.83 -100.44
N GLN A 64 26.22 -52.80 -99.98
CA GLN A 64 27.03 -51.94 -100.84
C GLN A 64 28.11 -52.74 -101.58
N THR A 65 28.80 -53.65 -100.88
CA THR A 65 29.76 -54.57 -101.49
C THR A 65 29.10 -55.41 -102.58
N ALA A 66 27.91 -55.95 -102.32
CA ALA A 66 27.20 -56.79 -103.29
C ALA A 66 26.76 -56.03 -104.53
N VAL A 67 26.33 -54.77 -104.38
CA VAL A 67 26.02 -53.88 -105.52
C VAL A 67 27.29 -53.61 -106.32
N ALA A 68 28.39 -53.24 -105.66
CA ALA A 68 29.66 -52.95 -106.35
C ALA A 68 30.20 -54.19 -107.09
N LEU A 69 30.10 -55.37 -106.48
CA LEU A 69 30.47 -56.64 -107.12
C LEU A 69 29.63 -56.96 -108.36
N ARG A 70 28.33 -56.60 -108.35
CA ARG A 70 27.45 -56.75 -109.53
C ARG A 70 27.81 -55.79 -110.64
N ASN A 71 28.14 -54.54 -110.30
CA ASN A 71 28.51 -53.52 -111.26
C ASN A 71 29.77 -53.90 -112.07
N LEU A 72 30.71 -54.63 -111.46
CA LEU A 72 31.91 -55.15 -112.14
C LEU A 72 31.61 -56.10 -113.31
N PHE A 73 30.40 -56.67 -113.41
CA PHE A 73 30.00 -57.50 -114.56
C PHE A 73 29.46 -56.69 -115.75
N VAL A 74 29.11 -55.41 -115.54
CA VAL A 74 28.40 -54.58 -116.52
C VAL A 74 29.26 -53.39 -116.97
N MET A 75 30.10 -52.87 -116.08
CA MET A 75 30.98 -51.73 -116.38
C MET A 75 32.12 -52.12 -117.31
N SER A 76 32.39 -51.28 -118.30
CA SER A 76 33.46 -51.48 -119.29
C SER A 76 34.55 -50.40 -119.21
N ASP A 77 34.27 -49.25 -118.58
CA ASP A 77 35.24 -48.17 -118.38
C ASP A 77 36.23 -48.56 -117.25
N PRO A 78 37.55 -48.62 -117.52
CA PRO A 78 38.57 -48.92 -116.51
C PRO A 78 38.53 -48.01 -115.28
N ALA A 79 38.18 -46.73 -115.43
CA ALA A 79 38.09 -45.80 -114.31
C ALA A 79 36.90 -46.13 -113.39
N GLU A 80 35.75 -46.49 -113.96
CA GLU A 80 34.56 -46.91 -113.21
C GLU A 80 34.78 -48.25 -112.50
N VAL A 81 35.42 -49.21 -113.18
CA VAL A 81 35.80 -50.52 -112.61
C VAL A 81 36.74 -50.33 -111.41
N GLN A 82 37.75 -49.48 -111.53
CA GLN A 82 38.67 -49.18 -110.42
C GLN A 82 37.94 -48.51 -109.24
N ALA A 83 36.98 -47.63 -109.50
CA ALA A 83 36.16 -47.03 -108.45
C ALA A 83 35.32 -48.08 -107.70
N GLN A 84 34.75 -49.08 -108.39
CA GLN A 84 34.04 -50.18 -107.72
C GLN A 84 34.98 -51.04 -106.85
N HIS A 85 36.20 -51.31 -107.30
CA HIS A 85 37.21 -51.99 -106.48
C HIS A 85 37.56 -51.19 -105.22
N ALA A 86 37.70 -49.86 -105.33
CA ALA A 86 37.93 -48.99 -104.18
C ALA A 86 36.75 -49.01 -103.18
N LEU A 87 35.52 -48.96 -103.67
CA LEU A 87 34.31 -49.08 -102.84
C LEU A 87 34.26 -50.42 -102.09
N ILE A 88 34.59 -51.52 -102.75
CA ILE A 88 34.66 -52.85 -102.12
C ILE A 88 35.75 -52.88 -101.04
N ALA A 89 36.93 -52.31 -101.32
CA ALA A 89 38.02 -52.27 -100.36
C ALA A 89 37.67 -51.45 -99.11
N ASP A 90 37.08 -50.26 -99.27
CA ASP A 90 36.64 -49.43 -98.14
C ASP A 90 35.52 -50.11 -97.34
N ALA A 91 34.54 -50.70 -98.03
CA ALA A 91 33.49 -51.48 -97.41
C ALA A 91 34.06 -52.65 -96.58
N VAL A 92 35.00 -53.42 -97.13
CA VAL A 92 35.67 -54.51 -96.40
C VAL A 92 36.42 -53.98 -95.17
N LYS A 93 37.12 -52.84 -95.30
CA LYS A 93 37.83 -52.20 -94.18
C LYS A 93 36.86 -51.78 -93.07
N ARG A 94 35.78 -51.07 -93.40
CA ARG A 94 34.74 -50.65 -92.43
C ARG A 94 34.07 -51.85 -91.76
N SER A 95 33.73 -52.88 -92.55
CA SER A 95 33.18 -54.12 -92.02
C SER A 95 34.14 -54.83 -91.05
N ASN A 96 35.44 -54.85 -91.34
CA ASN A 96 36.45 -55.40 -90.42
C ASN A 96 36.53 -54.61 -89.11
N GLN A 97 36.53 -53.27 -89.20
CA GLN A 97 36.56 -52.41 -88.02
C GLN A 97 35.34 -52.64 -87.12
N ASN A 98 34.13 -52.63 -87.69
CA ASN A 98 32.91 -52.90 -86.92
C ASN A 98 32.93 -54.30 -86.28
N PHE A 99 33.44 -55.29 -87.00
CA PHE A 99 33.54 -56.65 -86.50
C PHE A 99 34.56 -56.78 -85.35
N GLU A 100 35.71 -56.10 -85.41
CA GLU A 100 36.67 -56.04 -84.31
C GLU A 100 36.06 -55.40 -83.06
N GLN A 101 35.28 -54.33 -83.23
CA GLN A 101 34.57 -53.70 -82.12
C GLN A 101 33.55 -54.64 -81.49
N LEU A 102 32.78 -55.38 -82.29
CA LEU A 102 31.83 -56.38 -81.79
C LEU A 102 32.54 -57.52 -81.04
N GLN A 103 33.67 -58.03 -81.56
CA GLN A 103 34.46 -59.05 -80.86
C GLN A 103 34.99 -58.60 -79.51
N ARG A 104 35.38 -57.33 -79.36
CA ARG A 104 35.90 -56.79 -78.10
C ARG A 104 34.80 -56.49 -77.09
N THR A 105 33.60 -56.14 -77.54
CA THR A 105 32.55 -55.58 -76.67
C THR A 105 31.43 -56.56 -76.35
N ILE A 106 31.22 -57.61 -77.15
CA ILE A 106 30.22 -58.65 -76.87
C ILE A 106 30.79 -59.62 -75.83
N THR A 107 30.23 -59.58 -74.62
CA THR A 107 30.71 -60.35 -73.48
C THR A 107 29.73 -61.43 -73.01
N ASP A 108 28.44 -61.27 -73.31
CA ASP A 108 27.36 -62.17 -72.91
C ASP A 108 27.37 -63.48 -73.71
N ALA A 109 26.87 -64.57 -73.10
CA ALA A 109 27.01 -65.92 -73.65
C ALA A 109 26.27 -66.11 -74.98
N GLU A 110 25.02 -65.62 -75.07
CA GLU A 110 24.20 -65.71 -76.27
C GLU A 110 24.74 -64.83 -77.40
N GLY A 111 25.20 -63.61 -77.08
CA GLY A 111 25.86 -62.73 -78.03
C GLY A 111 27.18 -63.30 -78.56
N LYS A 112 27.97 -63.95 -77.71
CA LYS A 112 29.21 -64.64 -78.13
C LYS A 112 28.92 -65.79 -79.09
N ASP A 113 27.89 -66.58 -78.82
CA ASP A 113 27.45 -67.67 -79.69
C ASP A 113 26.93 -67.13 -81.04
N ALA A 114 26.08 -66.11 -81.03
CA ALA A 114 25.61 -65.43 -82.24
C ALA A 114 26.76 -64.81 -83.04
N LEU A 115 27.74 -64.19 -82.37
CA LEU A 115 28.94 -63.65 -82.99
C LEU A 115 29.80 -64.76 -83.60
N ALA A 116 29.97 -65.90 -82.93
CA ALA A 116 30.71 -67.04 -83.47
C ALA A 116 30.06 -67.59 -84.76
N ARG A 117 28.73 -67.71 -84.78
CA ARG A 117 27.98 -68.05 -86.00
C ARG A 117 28.18 -67.02 -87.11
N LEU A 118 28.17 -65.73 -86.77
CA LEU A 118 28.46 -64.64 -87.70
C LEU A 118 29.90 -64.72 -88.25
N VAL A 119 30.89 -65.04 -87.41
CA VAL A 119 32.29 -65.24 -87.81
C VAL A 119 32.38 -66.34 -88.87
N SER A 120 31.76 -67.50 -88.63
CA SER A 120 31.76 -68.62 -89.57
C SER A 120 31.12 -68.23 -90.91
N ALA A 121 29.90 -67.67 -90.85
CA ALA A 121 29.18 -67.25 -92.07
C ALA A 121 29.93 -66.17 -92.85
N ARG A 122 30.65 -65.29 -92.16
CA ARG A 122 31.52 -64.28 -92.78
C ARG A 122 32.70 -64.91 -93.52
N ALA A 123 33.36 -65.89 -92.92
CA ALA A 123 34.46 -66.61 -93.57
C ALA A 123 33.95 -67.34 -94.82
N ASP A 124 32.82 -68.04 -94.71
CA ASP A 124 32.18 -68.76 -95.82
C ASP A 124 31.78 -67.82 -96.97
N TYR A 125 31.30 -66.61 -96.67
CA TYR A 125 30.99 -65.59 -97.66
C TYR A 125 32.24 -65.00 -98.35
N ARG A 126 33.34 -64.81 -97.61
CA ARG A 126 34.57 -64.17 -98.14
C ARG A 126 35.27 -65.01 -99.20
N VAL A 127 35.32 -66.32 -99.04
CA VAL A 127 36.04 -67.23 -99.95
C VAL A 127 35.54 -67.13 -101.41
N PRO A 128 34.24 -67.33 -101.73
CA PRO A 128 33.74 -67.21 -103.09
C PRO A 128 33.77 -65.76 -103.59
N ARG A 129 33.70 -64.75 -102.70
CA ARG A 129 33.84 -63.34 -103.08
C ARG A 129 35.23 -63.07 -103.63
N ASP A 130 36.25 -63.49 -102.90
CA ASP A 130 37.65 -63.26 -103.28
C ASP A 130 38.00 -64.10 -104.53
N LYS A 131 37.46 -65.32 -104.64
CA LYS A 131 37.51 -66.15 -105.86
C LYS A 131 36.87 -65.44 -107.06
N MET A 132 35.70 -64.83 -106.88
CA MET A 132 35.00 -64.10 -107.94
C MET A 132 35.80 -62.87 -108.39
N LEU A 133 36.35 -62.09 -107.45
CA LEU A 133 37.21 -60.94 -107.75
C LEU A 133 38.46 -61.35 -108.52
N ALA A 134 39.12 -62.44 -108.12
CA ALA A 134 40.29 -62.96 -108.82
C ALA A 134 39.96 -63.41 -110.26
N GLN A 135 38.80 -64.05 -110.46
CA GLN A 135 38.34 -64.47 -111.79
C GLN A 135 38.02 -63.26 -112.70
N LEU A 136 37.40 -62.21 -112.14
CA LEU A 136 37.17 -60.96 -112.87
C LEU A 136 38.50 -60.27 -113.24
N GLN A 137 39.48 -60.23 -112.33
CA GLN A 137 40.82 -59.69 -112.60
C GLN A 137 41.58 -60.48 -113.67
N ALA A 138 41.37 -61.80 -113.73
CA ALA A 138 41.95 -62.67 -114.75
C ALA A 138 41.18 -62.64 -116.09
N GLY A 139 40.15 -61.79 -116.23
CA GLY A 139 39.32 -61.65 -117.43
C GLY A 139 38.31 -62.78 -117.65
N ARG A 140 38.11 -63.69 -116.69
CA ARG A 140 37.25 -64.87 -116.80
C ARG A 140 35.83 -64.58 -116.31
N VAL A 141 35.11 -63.74 -117.05
CA VAL A 141 33.80 -63.19 -116.65
C VAL A 141 32.73 -64.28 -116.48
N ASP A 142 32.69 -65.30 -117.36
CA ASP A 142 31.70 -66.37 -117.26
C ASP A 142 31.94 -67.30 -116.04
N GLU A 143 33.21 -67.61 -115.74
CA GLU A 143 33.58 -68.34 -114.53
C GLU A 143 33.20 -67.55 -113.27
N ALA A 144 33.45 -66.23 -113.27
CA ALA A 144 33.05 -65.34 -112.18
C ALA A 144 31.52 -65.29 -112.00
N ARG A 145 30.74 -65.33 -113.08
CA ARG A 145 29.27 -65.34 -113.03
C ARG A 145 28.73 -66.62 -112.38
N VAL A 146 29.33 -67.77 -112.68
CA VAL A 146 28.97 -69.04 -112.04
C VAL A 146 29.28 -69.00 -110.54
N VAL A 147 30.46 -68.49 -110.15
CA VAL A 147 30.82 -68.31 -108.73
C VAL A 147 29.85 -67.35 -108.04
N MET A 148 29.47 -66.24 -108.68
CA MET A 148 28.52 -65.29 -108.12
C MET A 148 27.17 -65.95 -107.80
N LEU A 149 26.56 -66.61 -108.79
CA LEU A 149 25.20 -67.14 -108.68
C LEU A 149 25.11 -68.41 -107.83
N ARG A 150 26.06 -69.34 -108.00
CA ARG A 150 26.00 -70.65 -107.32
C ARG A 150 26.71 -70.68 -105.98
N GLU A 151 27.77 -69.88 -105.79
CA GLU A 151 28.58 -69.93 -104.57
C GLU A 151 28.42 -68.70 -103.67
N LEU A 152 28.45 -67.48 -104.23
CA LEU A 152 28.49 -66.23 -103.46
C LEU A 152 27.13 -65.82 -102.92
N VAL A 153 26.09 -65.75 -103.77
CA VAL A 153 24.76 -65.25 -103.38
C VAL A 153 24.13 -66.08 -102.24
N PRO A 154 24.10 -67.43 -102.29
CA PRO A 154 23.54 -68.22 -101.19
C PRO A 154 24.27 -67.99 -99.85
N ARG A 155 25.60 -67.86 -99.89
CA ARG A 155 26.42 -67.61 -98.69
C ARG A 155 26.28 -66.17 -98.20
N GLN A 156 26.02 -65.22 -99.09
CA GLN A 156 25.68 -63.85 -98.73
C GLN A 156 24.36 -63.80 -97.94
N VAL A 157 23.33 -64.50 -98.40
CA VAL A 157 22.05 -64.58 -97.68
C VAL A 157 22.25 -65.17 -96.30
N ALA A 158 22.98 -66.29 -96.18
CA ALA A 158 23.31 -66.89 -94.89
C ALA A 158 24.08 -65.93 -93.96
N TYR A 159 25.03 -65.16 -94.50
CA TYR A 159 25.75 -64.14 -93.73
C TYR A 159 24.83 -63.00 -93.26
N LEU A 160 23.95 -62.49 -94.11
CA LEU A 160 22.96 -61.47 -93.74
C LEU A 160 21.98 -61.98 -92.67
N THR A 161 21.55 -63.25 -92.75
CA THR A 161 20.72 -63.87 -91.71
C THR A 161 21.43 -63.89 -90.35
N ARG A 162 22.73 -64.17 -90.30
CA ARG A 162 23.49 -64.11 -89.03
C ARG A 162 23.69 -62.68 -88.53
N ILE A 163 23.77 -61.70 -89.41
CA ILE A 163 23.76 -60.28 -89.03
C ILE A 163 22.41 -59.92 -88.39
N ASP A 164 21.29 -60.38 -88.98
CA ASP A 164 19.95 -60.10 -88.47
C ASP A 164 19.70 -60.78 -87.11
N GLU A 165 20.17 -62.02 -86.92
CA GLU A 165 20.13 -62.71 -85.60
C GLU A 165 20.87 -61.91 -84.52
N LEU A 166 22.09 -61.44 -84.82
CA LEU A 166 22.88 -60.64 -83.87
C LEU A 166 22.26 -59.25 -83.63
N THR A 167 21.61 -58.67 -84.63
CA THR A 167 20.85 -57.42 -84.50
C THR A 167 19.68 -57.61 -83.54
N ALA A 168 18.87 -58.67 -83.75
CA ALA A 168 17.70 -58.97 -82.93
C ALA A 168 18.09 -59.22 -81.46
N HIS A 169 19.20 -59.91 -81.21
CA HIS A 169 19.75 -60.10 -79.86
C HIS A 169 20.03 -58.76 -79.15
N HIS A 170 20.78 -57.87 -79.80
CA HIS A 170 21.12 -56.58 -79.23
C HIS A 170 19.92 -55.64 -79.11
N GLU A 171 18.95 -55.70 -80.04
CA GLU A 171 17.67 -55.00 -79.89
C GLU A 171 16.86 -55.52 -78.69
N GLY A 172 16.90 -56.82 -78.42
CA GLY A 172 16.31 -57.42 -77.21
C GLY A 172 16.94 -56.89 -75.93
N LEU A 173 18.27 -56.91 -75.85
CA LEU A 173 19.02 -56.34 -74.71
C LEU A 173 18.75 -54.85 -74.53
N MET A 174 18.63 -54.10 -75.63
CA MET A 174 18.31 -52.67 -75.60
C MET A 174 16.90 -52.40 -75.03
N LYS A 175 15.90 -53.21 -75.39
CA LYS A 175 14.55 -53.13 -74.80
C LYS A 175 14.56 -53.40 -73.29
N VAL A 176 15.31 -54.41 -72.84
CA VAL A 176 15.46 -54.71 -71.40
C VAL A 176 16.11 -53.53 -70.67
N SER A 177 17.24 -53.02 -71.16
CA SER A 177 17.92 -51.88 -70.54
C SER A 177 17.08 -50.59 -70.55
N ALA A 178 16.26 -50.35 -71.58
CA ALA A 178 15.30 -49.24 -71.59
C ALA A 178 14.19 -49.40 -70.54
N ALA A 179 13.67 -50.62 -70.36
CA ALA A 179 12.69 -50.91 -69.31
C ALA A 179 13.28 -50.69 -67.91
N GLU A 180 14.53 -51.06 -67.68
CA GLU A 180 15.26 -50.80 -66.43
C GLU A 180 15.41 -49.30 -66.14
N VAL A 181 15.74 -48.47 -67.15
CA VAL A 181 15.76 -47.00 -67.00
C VAL A 181 14.39 -46.47 -66.61
N SER A 182 13.33 -46.93 -67.28
CA SER A 182 11.95 -46.52 -66.96
C SER A 182 11.54 -46.94 -65.54
N GLN A 183 11.96 -48.12 -65.09
CA GLN A 183 11.68 -48.60 -63.74
C GLN A 183 12.43 -47.78 -62.69
N LEU A 184 13.71 -47.48 -62.91
CA LEU A 184 14.50 -46.59 -62.04
C LEU A 184 13.87 -45.19 -61.95
N ALA A 185 13.42 -44.63 -63.08
CA ALA A 185 12.73 -43.34 -63.10
C ALA A 185 11.39 -43.39 -62.33
N GLN A 186 10.65 -44.49 -62.42
CA GLN A 186 9.41 -44.66 -61.66
C GLN A 186 9.67 -44.83 -60.16
N THR A 187 10.70 -45.60 -59.76
CA THR A 187 11.12 -45.72 -58.36
C THR A 187 11.56 -44.36 -57.80
N LEU A 188 12.24 -43.52 -58.59
CA LEU A 188 12.59 -42.15 -58.19
C LEU A 188 11.34 -41.33 -57.93
N LYS A 189 10.39 -41.33 -58.87
CA LYS A 189 9.13 -40.60 -58.71
C LYS A 189 8.35 -41.04 -57.47
N THR A 190 8.18 -42.35 -57.27
CA THR A 190 7.41 -42.88 -56.13
C THR A 190 8.09 -42.61 -54.79
N SER A 191 9.39 -42.86 -54.68
CA SER A 191 10.16 -42.62 -53.45
C SER A 191 10.19 -41.14 -53.06
N VAL A 192 10.44 -40.23 -54.01
CA VAL A 192 10.38 -38.77 -53.78
C VAL A 192 8.99 -38.33 -53.36
N THR A 193 7.94 -38.83 -54.02
CA THR A 193 6.54 -38.47 -53.68
C THR A 193 6.17 -38.94 -52.27
N LEU A 194 6.54 -40.17 -51.89
CA LEU A 194 6.27 -40.70 -50.55
C LEU A 194 7.04 -39.95 -49.46
N LEU A 195 8.32 -39.64 -49.68
CA LEU A 195 9.13 -38.86 -48.74
C LEU A 195 8.60 -37.43 -48.59
N LEU A 196 8.19 -36.79 -49.69
CA LEU A 196 7.59 -35.46 -49.66
C LEU A 196 6.25 -35.46 -48.91
N ALA A 197 5.38 -36.45 -49.17
CA ALA A 197 4.11 -36.60 -48.46
C ALA A 197 4.34 -36.85 -46.95
N GLY A 198 5.29 -37.72 -46.61
CA GLY A 198 5.69 -37.97 -45.22
C GLY A 198 6.23 -36.72 -44.52
N ALA A 199 7.08 -35.94 -45.20
CA ALA A 199 7.60 -34.69 -44.68
C ALA A 199 6.48 -33.67 -44.42
N LEU A 200 5.56 -33.48 -45.37
CA LEU A 200 4.41 -32.58 -45.22
C LEU A 200 3.48 -33.01 -44.07
N CYS A 201 3.16 -34.29 -43.97
CA CYS A 201 2.35 -34.82 -42.87
C CYS A 201 3.03 -34.60 -41.51
N SER A 202 4.33 -34.90 -41.40
CA SER A 202 5.08 -34.68 -40.16
C SER A 202 5.14 -33.19 -39.77
N ALA A 203 5.33 -32.31 -40.75
CA ALA A 203 5.32 -30.86 -40.56
C ALA A 203 3.96 -30.38 -40.02
N ALA A 204 2.85 -30.84 -40.61
CA ALA A 204 1.51 -30.48 -40.19
C ALA A 204 1.20 -30.95 -38.76
N VAL A 205 1.56 -32.20 -38.42
CA VAL A 205 1.36 -32.75 -37.07
C VAL A 205 2.17 -31.98 -36.03
N LEU A 206 3.46 -31.72 -36.31
CA LEU A 206 4.32 -30.94 -35.42
C LEU A 206 3.83 -29.49 -35.26
N ALA A 207 3.41 -28.85 -36.34
CA ALA A 207 2.85 -27.50 -36.29
C ALA A 207 1.59 -27.45 -35.41
N LEU A 208 0.63 -28.37 -35.62
CA LEU A 208 -0.58 -28.44 -34.81
C LEU A 208 -0.28 -28.73 -33.33
N TRP A 209 0.72 -29.59 -33.05
CA TRP A 209 1.15 -29.88 -31.70
C TRP A 209 1.77 -28.66 -31.01
N ILE A 210 2.70 -27.95 -31.67
CA ILE A 210 3.32 -26.73 -31.14
C ILE A 210 2.28 -25.62 -30.93
N ILE A 211 1.41 -25.38 -31.92
CA ILE A 211 0.35 -24.37 -31.83
C ILE A 211 -0.55 -24.66 -30.64
N ARG A 212 -1.03 -25.90 -30.46
CA ARG A 212 -1.90 -26.25 -29.34
C ARG A 212 -1.17 -26.17 -27.99
N ALA A 213 0.09 -26.58 -27.94
CA ALA A 213 0.88 -26.59 -26.71
C ALA A 213 1.28 -25.18 -26.24
N THR A 214 1.36 -24.19 -27.13
CA THR A 214 1.73 -22.81 -26.81
C THR A 214 0.50 -21.89 -26.69
N THR A 215 -0.44 -21.98 -27.63
CA THR A 215 -1.55 -21.02 -27.76
C THR A 215 -2.60 -21.21 -26.67
N ARG A 216 -2.82 -22.44 -26.18
CA ARG A 216 -3.80 -22.70 -25.11
C ARG A 216 -3.38 -22.08 -23.76
N PRO A 217 -2.16 -22.35 -23.23
CA PRO A 217 -1.71 -21.68 -22.00
C PRO A 217 -1.64 -20.16 -22.14
N LEU A 218 -1.30 -19.64 -23.32
CA LEU A 218 -1.23 -18.19 -23.54
C LEU A 218 -2.63 -17.54 -23.51
N HIS A 219 -3.65 -18.18 -24.10
CA HIS A 219 -5.03 -17.73 -23.95
C HIS A 219 -5.51 -17.75 -22.50
N GLU A 220 -5.12 -18.77 -21.75
CA GLU A 220 -5.43 -18.88 -20.32
C GLU A 220 -4.77 -17.75 -19.52
N ALA A 221 -3.49 -17.46 -19.77
CA ALA A 221 -2.78 -16.34 -19.16
C ALA A 221 -3.48 -15.00 -19.47
N VAL A 222 -3.91 -14.77 -20.72
CA VAL A 222 -4.68 -13.57 -21.10
C VAL A 222 -6.04 -13.53 -20.40
N ARG A 223 -6.74 -14.66 -20.29
CA ARG A 223 -8.02 -14.76 -19.57
C ARG A 223 -7.87 -14.36 -18.10
N VAL A 224 -6.85 -14.91 -17.43
CA VAL A 224 -6.53 -14.59 -16.03
C VAL A 224 -6.15 -13.13 -15.86
N ALA A 225 -5.27 -12.60 -16.73
CA ALA A 225 -4.87 -11.20 -16.66
C ALA A 225 -6.07 -10.24 -16.84
N ARG A 226 -6.99 -10.56 -17.76
CA ARG A 226 -8.24 -9.80 -17.95
C ARG A 226 -9.18 -9.91 -16.75
N ALA A 227 -9.28 -11.09 -16.13
CA ALA A 227 -10.07 -11.28 -14.91
C ALA A 227 -9.52 -10.42 -13.76
N VAL A 228 -8.20 -10.47 -13.52
CA VAL A 228 -7.51 -9.63 -12.53
C VAL A 228 -7.72 -8.13 -12.81
N ALA A 229 -7.57 -7.70 -14.06
CA ALA A 229 -7.80 -6.30 -14.45
C ALA A 229 -9.26 -5.85 -14.27
N ALA A 230 -10.21 -6.76 -14.37
CA ALA A 230 -11.64 -6.51 -14.09
C ALA A 230 -11.99 -6.62 -12.59
N GLY A 231 -10.99 -6.85 -11.72
CA GLY A 231 -11.18 -7.01 -10.28
C GLY A 231 -11.48 -8.43 -9.81
N ASP A 232 -11.57 -9.42 -10.69
CA ASP A 232 -11.83 -10.80 -10.28
C ASP A 232 -10.54 -11.52 -9.84
N LEU A 233 -10.26 -11.48 -8.53
CA LEU A 233 -9.13 -12.19 -7.89
C LEU A 233 -9.50 -13.59 -7.41
N ALA A 234 -10.78 -13.97 -7.52
CA ALA A 234 -11.32 -15.28 -7.19
C ALA A 234 -11.18 -16.28 -8.36
N VAL A 235 -10.78 -15.81 -9.55
CA VAL A 235 -10.55 -16.67 -10.72
C VAL A 235 -9.62 -17.85 -10.38
N GLN A 236 -10.11 -19.05 -10.67
CA GLN A 236 -9.34 -20.28 -10.53
C GLN A 236 -8.74 -20.71 -11.87
N PHE A 237 -7.47 -21.12 -11.83
CA PHE A 237 -6.73 -21.64 -12.97
C PHE A 237 -5.57 -22.50 -12.48
N GLU A 238 -5.16 -23.47 -13.31
CA GLU A 238 -4.02 -24.32 -12.99
C GLU A 238 -2.70 -23.66 -13.44
N ALA A 239 -1.88 -23.26 -12.48
CA ALA A 239 -0.52 -22.77 -12.73
C ALA A 239 0.49 -23.92 -12.71
N ARG A 240 0.35 -24.87 -13.64
CA ARG A 240 1.23 -26.05 -13.77
C ARG A 240 2.14 -25.96 -14.98
N GLY A 241 3.28 -26.63 -14.90
CA GLY A 241 4.26 -26.76 -15.99
C GLY A 241 5.56 -26.03 -15.72
N SER A 242 6.67 -26.59 -16.20
CA SER A 242 8.03 -26.05 -15.98
C SER A 242 8.57 -25.22 -17.17
N ASN A 243 7.85 -25.22 -18.29
CA ASN A 243 8.17 -24.42 -19.47
C ASN A 243 7.82 -22.93 -19.28
N GLU A 244 8.18 -22.09 -20.27
CA GLU A 244 8.02 -20.64 -20.20
C GLU A 244 6.56 -20.20 -19.99
N THR A 245 5.60 -20.90 -20.61
CA THR A 245 4.16 -20.60 -20.41
C THR A 245 3.65 -21.02 -19.04
N GLY A 246 4.19 -22.10 -18.47
CA GLY A 246 3.89 -22.53 -17.09
C GLY A 246 4.44 -21.54 -16.07
N GLN A 247 5.67 -21.06 -16.26
CA GLN A 247 6.27 -20.01 -15.44
C GLN A 247 5.49 -18.69 -15.51
N LEU A 248 4.98 -18.32 -16.69
CA LEU A 248 4.08 -17.16 -16.83
C LEU A 248 2.79 -17.32 -16.01
N LEU A 249 2.14 -18.49 -16.08
CA LEU A 249 0.94 -18.77 -15.28
C LEU A 249 1.24 -18.77 -13.77
N GLN A 250 2.40 -19.29 -13.35
CA GLN A 250 2.85 -19.22 -11.96
C GLN A 250 3.07 -17.78 -11.49
N ALA A 251 3.74 -16.95 -12.28
CA ALA A 251 3.93 -15.53 -11.96
C ALA A 251 2.58 -14.78 -11.87
N LEU A 252 1.62 -15.08 -12.75
CA LEU A 252 0.25 -14.54 -12.66
C LEU A 252 -0.47 -15.03 -11.40
N HIS A 253 -0.23 -16.26 -10.96
CA HIS A 253 -0.80 -16.81 -9.72
C HIS A 253 -0.27 -16.08 -8.50
N ASP A 254 1.06 -15.89 -8.42
CA ASP A 254 1.70 -15.16 -7.33
C ASP A 254 1.24 -13.69 -7.29
N MET A 255 1.14 -13.04 -8.45
CA MET A 255 0.61 -11.68 -8.57
C MET A 255 -0.83 -11.59 -8.05
N LYS A 256 -1.70 -12.54 -8.45
CA LYS A 256 -3.08 -12.61 -7.99
C LYS A 256 -3.16 -12.77 -6.47
N LEU A 257 -2.37 -13.67 -5.89
CA LEU A 257 -2.35 -13.90 -4.44
C LEU A 257 -1.89 -12.67 -3.67
N ARG A 258 -0.83 -11.98 -4.14
CA ARG A 258 -0.35 -10.74 -3.51
C ARG A 258 -1.38 -9.61 -3.60
N LEU A 259 -2.01 -9.42 -4.77
CA LEU A 259 -3.08 -8.44 -4.92
C LEU A 259 -4.27 -8.75 -4.01
N ALA A 260 -4.67 -10.03 -3.92
CA ALA A 260 -5.75 -10.45 -3.02
C ALA A 260 -5.44 -10.17 -1.55
N ALA A 261 -4.19 -10.41 -1.12
CA ALA A 261 -3.74 -10.08 0.23
C ALA A 261 -3.78 -8.57 0.50
N ILE A 262 -3.24 -7.74 -0.40
CA ILE A 262 -3.25 -6.28 -0.26
C ILE A 262 -4.69 -5.74 -0.21
N VAL A 263 -5.57 -6.20 -1.09
CA VAL A 263 -6.99 -5.83 -1.08
C VAL A 263 -7.66 -6.21 0.24
N GLY A 264 -7.35 -7.41 0.77
CA GLY A 264 -7.83 -7.86 2.07
C GLY A 264 -7.36 -6.98 3.23
N GLU A 265 -6.06 -6.66 3.27
CA GLU A 265 -5.48 -5.77 4.29
C GLU A 265 -6.05 -4.35 4.23
N VAL A 266 -6.23 -3.79 3.02
CA VAL A 266 -6.83 -2.46 2.85
C VAL A 266 -8.30 -2.46 3.30
N ARG A 267 -9.07 -3.50 2.96
CA ARG A 267 -10.46 -3.63 3.42
C ARG A 267 -10.55 -3.69 4.94
N LEU A 268 -9.75 -4.56 5.59
CA LEU A 268 -9.71 -4.68 7.05
C LEU A 268 -9.24 -3.38 7.72
N GLY A 269 -8.21 -2.74 7.17
CA GLY A 269 -7.71 -1.45 7.66
C GLY A 269 -8.76 -0.35 7.56
N ALA A 270 -9.49 -0.27 6.46
CA ALA A 270 -10.56 0.70 6.27
C ALA A 270 -11.76 0.43 7.19
N GLU A 271 -12.18 -0.82 7.37
CA GLU A 271 -13.20 -1.21 8.36
C GLU A 271 -12.77 -0.84 9.79
N GLY A 272 -11.48 -1.00 10.11
CA GLY A 272 -10.88 -0.56 11.36
C GLY A 272 -10.95 0.96 11.57
N VAL A 273 -10.57 1.76 10.56
CA VAL A 273 -10.67 3.23 10.62
C VAL A 273 -12.12 3.69 10.76
N ALA A 274 -13.06 3.06 10.05
CA ALA A 274 -14.48 3.37 10.17
C ALA A 274 -14.99 3.12 11.60
N THR A 275 -14.59 2.00 12.20
CA THR A 275 -14.95 1.64 13.58
C THR A 275 -14.35 2.64 14.59
N ALA A 276 -13.06 2.95 14.46
CA ALA A 276 -12.39 3.93 15.30
C ALA A 276 -13.02 5.32 15.19
N SER A 277 -13.43 5.73 13.99
CA SER A 277 -14.10 7.01 13.75
C SER A 277 -15.46 7.10 14.46
N VAL A 278 -16.22 6.00 14.52
CA VAL A 278 -17.47 5.91 15.29
C VAL A 278 -17.19 6.06 16.80
N GLN A 279 -16.12 5.43 17.31
CA GLN A 279 -15.72 5.56 18.71
C GLN A 279 -15.30 7.00 19.04
N ILE A 280 -14.55 7.66 18.15
CA ILE A 280 -14.18 9.08 18.31
C ILE A 280 -15.43 9.96 18.33
N ALA A 281 -16.38 9.74 17.42
CA ALA A 281 -17.62 10.51 17.38
C ALA A 281 -18.44 10.35 18.68
N GLN A 282 -18.52 9.13 19.22
CA GLN A 282 -19.16 8.88 20.52
C GLN A 282 -18.41 9.58 21.66
N GLY A 283 -17.07 9.51 21.68
CA GLY A 283 -16.23 10.19 22.66
C GLY A 283 -16.38 11.72 22.62
N ASN A 284 -16.49 12.30 21.42
CA ASN A 284 -16.77 13.73 21.26
C ASN A 284 -18.17 14.10 21.75
N GLY A 285 -19.17 13.23 21.59
CA GLY A 285 -20.50 13.43 22.16
C GLY A 285 -20.45 13.53 23.69
N ASP A 286 -19.72 12.62 24.35
CA ASP A 286 -19.49 12.68 25.81
C ASP A 286 -18.75 13.97 26.20
N LEU A 287 -17.66 14.30 25.49
CA LEU A 287 -16.89 15.51 25.77
C LEU A 287 -17.71 16.80 25.58
N SER A 288 -18.59 16.85 24.56
CA SER A 288 -19.54 17.94 24.35
C SER A 288 -20.44 18.12 25.57
N SER A 289 -21.06 17.03 26.03
CA SER A 289 -21.98 17.07 27.18
C SER A 289 -21.28 17.53 28.47
N ARG A 290 -20.03 17.11 28.69
CA ARG A 290 -19.21 17.54 29.83
C ARG A 290 -18.79 19.00 29.71
N THR A 291 -18.49 19.47 28.50
CA THR A 291 -18.14 20.87 28.22
C THR A 291 -19.33 21.79 28.47
N GLU A 292 -20.54 21.39 28.04
CA GLU A 292 -21.79 22.10 28.34
C GLU A 292 -22.09 22.15 29.85
N ALA A 293 -21.96 21.01 30.54
CA ALA A 293 -22.12 20.96 32.00
C ALA A 293 -21.10 21.85 32.73
N GLN A 294 -19.84 21.86 32.26
CA GLN A 294 -18.78 22.72 32.79
C GLN A 294 -19.07 24.20 32.54
N ALA A 295 -19.56 24.57 31.36
CA ALA A 295 -19.96 25.95 31.05
C ALA A 295 -21.07 26.42 32.00
N SER A 296 -22.08 25.58 32.24
CA SER A 296 -23.15 25.87 33.20
C SER A 296 -22.62 26.04 34.63
N ALA A 297 -21.70 25.17 35.06
CA ALA A 297 -21.08 25.26 36.39
C ALA A 297 -20.23 26.52 36.55
N LEU A 298 -19.50 26.92 35.49
CA LEU A 298 -18.72 28.16 35.47
C LEU A 298 -19.61 29.39 35.54
N GLN A 299 -20.75 29.43 34.83
CA GLN A 299 -21.72 30.52 34.94
C GLN A 299 -22.24 30.67 36.37
N GLN A 300 -22.61 29.56 37.02
CA GLN A 300 -23.10 29.58 38.40
C GLN A 300 -22.01 29.99 39.40
N THR A 301 -20.76 29.56 39.15
CA THR A 301 -19.61 29.97 39.94
C THR A 301 -19.34 31.47 39.78
N ALA A 302 -19.36 31.99 38.54
CA ALA A 302 -19.17 33.41 38.26
C ALA A 302 -20.22 34.28 38.97
N ALA A 303 -21.50 33.89 38.90
CA ALA A 303 -22.59 34.57 39.62
C ALA A 303 -22.36 34.55 41.15
N SER A 304 -21.93 33.41 41.71
CA SER A 304 -21.63 33.29 43.14
C SER A 304 -20.43 34.15 43.54
N MET A 305 -19.43 34.27 42.67
CA MET A 305 -18.26 35.13 42.88
C MET A 305 -18.62 36.62 42.84
N GLU A 306 -19.55 37.03 41.98
CA GLU A 306 -20.11 38.39 41.96
C GLU A 306 -20.85 38.71 43.27
N GLU A 307 -21.71 37.79 43.72
CA GLU A 307 -22.44 37.93 44.98
C GLU A 307 -21.51 37.97 46.20
N LEU A 308 -20.51 37.08 46.25
CA LEU A 308 -19.46 37.08 47.27
C LEU A 308 -18.66 38.39 47.24
N GLY A 309 -18.26 38.85 46.06
CA GLY A 309 -17.54 40.11 45.89
C GLY A 309 -18.35 41.30 46.39
N SER A 310 -19.65 41.35 46.10
CA SER A 310 -20.57 42.36 46.64
C SER A 310 -20.66 42.30 48.17
N THR A 311 -20.82 41.11 48.73
CA THR A 311 -20.96 40.88 50.17
C THR A 311 -19.69 41.27 50.94
N VAL A 312 -18.52 40.92 50.42
CA VAL A 312 -17.22 41.29 51.01
C VAL A 312 -17.03 42.81 50.97
N ARG A 313 -17.42 43.47 49.87
CA ARG A 313 -17.37 44.94 49.75
C ARG A 313 -18.28 45.61 50.78
N HIS A 314 -19.51 45.12 50.92
CA HIS A 314 -20.44 45.58 51.95
C HIS A 314 -19.90 45.37 53.38
N ASN A 315 -19.26 44.24 53.66
CA ASN A 315 -18.62 44.00 54.97
C ASN A 315 -17.48 44.98 55.24
N ALA A 316 -16.65 45.28 54.25
CA ALA A 316 -15.59 46.28 54.38
C ALA A 316 -16.15 47.68 54.69
N ASP A 317 -17.21 48.09 53.99
CA ASP A 317 -17.85 49.39 54.22
C ASP A 317 -18.55 49.45 55.59
N ASN A 318 -19.26 48.39 55.99
CA ASN A 318 -19.88 48.26 57.31
C ASN A 318 -18.83 48.31 58.43
N ALA A 319 -17.68 47.64 58.24
CA ALA A 319 -16.57 47.70 59.19
C ALA A 319 -16.01 49.12 59.29
N ARG A 320 -15.78 49.83 58.17
CA ARG A 320 -15.37 51.24 58.23
C ARG A 320 -16.37 52.12 58.98
N GLN A 321 -17.67 51.92 58.75
CA GLN A 321 -18.72 52.69 59.43
C GLN A 321 -18.79 52.35 60.92
N ALA A 322 -18.71 51.08 61.30
CA ALA A 322 -18.65 50.64 62.68
C ALA A 322 -17.42 51.20 63.42
N ASN A 323 -16.28 51.29 62.74
CA ASN A 323 -15.06 51.88 63.28
C ASN A 323 -15.26 53.38 63.60
N GLN A 324 -15.88 54.13 62.68
CA GLN A 324 -16.20 55.54 62.89
C GLN A 324 -17.18 55.73 64.07
N LEU A 325 -18.21 54.90 64.17
CA LEU A 325 -19.16 54.92 65.28
C LEU A 325 -18.48 54.58 66.61
N ALA A 326 -17.58 53.59 66.63
CA ALA A 326 -16.83 53.22 67.83
C ALA A 326 -15.91 54.37 68.28
N ILE A 327 -15.21 55.03 67.35
CA ILE A 327 -14.37 56.21 67.67
C ILE A 327 -15.23 57.34 68.27
N ALA A 328 -16.39 57.63 67.65
CA ALA A 328 -17.31 58.64 68.17
C ALA A 328 -17.85 58.28 69.57
N ALA A 329 -18.26 57.03 69.78
CA ALA A 329 -18.73 56.55 71.08
C ALA A 329 -17.63 56.60 72.15
N SER A 330 -16.38 56.28 71.78
CA SER A 330 -15.22 56.38 72.67
C SER A 330 -14.97 57.83 73.10
N ALA A 331 -15.10 58.80 72.18
CA ALA A 331 -14.98 60.22 72.49
C ALA A 331 -16.07 60.69 73.47
N VAL A 332 -17.33 60.29 73.25
CA VAL A 332 -18.44 60.61 74.16
C VAL A 332 -18.24 59.99 75.53
N ALA A 333 -17.80 58.73 75.62
CA ALA A 333 -17.52 58.07 76.89
C ALA A 333 -16.34 58.72 77.64
N ALA A 334 -15.31 59.16 76.92
CA ALA A 334 -14.18 59.90 77.49
C ALA A 334 -14.60 61.26 78.06
N ASP A 335 -15.44 62.01 77.33
CA ASP A 335 -16.00 63.28 77.79
C ASP A 335 -16.92 63.07 79.01
N GLY A 336 -17.76 62.03 78.99
CA GLY A 336 -18.57 61.62 80.14
C GLY A 336 -17.71 61.30 81.37
N GLY A 337 -16.57 60.62 81.18
CA GLY A 337 -15.59 60.39 82.24
C GLY A 337 -15.01 61.68 82.83
N GLN A 338 -14.73 62.69 82.01
CA GLN A 338 -14.29 64.01 82.49
C GLN A 338 -15.38 64.73 83.29
N VAL A 339 -16.63 64.68 82.83
CA VAL A 339 -17.77 65.25 83.56
C VAL A 339 -17.92 64.60 84.93
N VAL A 340 -17.87 63.27 85.01
CA VAL A 340 -17.93 62.55 86.29
C VAL A 340 -16.75 62.92 87.19
N GLY A 341 -15.54 63.06 86.63
CA GLY A 341 -14.36 63.53 87.37
C GLY A 341 -14.58 64.89 88.03
N ARG A 342 -15.18 65.86 87.32
CA ARG A 342 -15.54 67.17 87.89
C ARG A 342 -16.60 67.07 89.00
N VAL A 343 -17.56 66.14 88.87
CA VAL A 343 -18.58 65.90 89.90
C VAL A 343 -17.96 65.31 91.16
N VAL A 344 -17.01 64.38 91.04
CA VAL A 344 -16.26 63.82 92.17
C VAL A 344 -15.49 64.91 92.91
N GLU A 345 -14.81 65.80 92.17
CA GLU A 345 -14.11 66.96 92.75
C GLU A 345 -15.07 67.87 93.52
N THR A 346 -16.21 68.22 92.91
CA THR A 346 -17.25 69.04 93.57
C THR A 346 -17.80 68.35 94.83
N MET A 347 -18.01 67.03 94.82
CA MET A 347 -18.47 66.29 96.00
C MET A 347 -17.45 66.30 97.13
N LYS A 348 -16.13 66.23 96.81
CA LYS A 348 -15.06 66.38 97.80
C LYS A 348 -15.08 67.78 98.44
N ASP A 349 -15.27 68.82 97.64
CA ASP A 349 -15.36 70.20 98.13
C ASP A 349 -16.59 70.41 99.02
N ILE A 350 -17.74 69.84 98.65
CA ILE A 350 -18.96 69.86 99.48
C ILE A 350 -18.74 69.10 100.79
N ASN A 351 -18.08 67.93 100.74
CA ASN A 351 -17.77 67.14 101.93
C ASN A 351 -16.87 67.93 102.89
N HIS A 352 -15.82 68.56 102.36
CA HIS A 352 -14.92 69.42 103.12
C HIS A 352 -15.66 70.59 103.76
N SER A 353 -16.46 71.32 102.96
CA SER A 353 -17.27 72.46 103.43
C SER A 353 -18.28 72.05 104.51
N SER A 354 -18.91 70.89 104.35
CA SER A 354 -19.86 70.35 105.34
C SER A 354 -19.18 69.97 106.65
N GLY A 355 -17.96 69.42 106.59
CA GLY A 355 -17.12 69.17 107.76
C GLY A 355 -16.77 70.45 108.52
N GLN A 356 -16.41 71.52 107.81
CA GLN A 356 -16.15 72.84 108.42
C GLN A 356 -17.41 73.41 109.10
N ILE A 357 -18.59 73.26 108.48
CA ILE A 357 -19.85 73.67 109.12
C ILE A 357 -20.12 72.86 110.39
N ALA A 358 -19.87 71.55 110.38
CA ALA A 358 -20.06 70.69 111.55
C ALA A 358 -19.17 71.14 112.73
N GLU A 359 -17.93 71.55 112.45
CA GLU A 359 -17.01 72.11 113.44
C GLU A 359 -17.53 73.43 114.03
N ILE A 360 -17.97 74.36 113.17
CA ILE A 360 -18.54 75.65 113.58
C ILE A 360 -19.77 75.44 114.48
N ILE A 361 -20.65 74.52 114.12
CA ILE A 361 -21.84 74.20 114.92
C ILE A 361 -21.45 73.57 116.26
N GLY A 362 -20.38 72.77 116.30
CA GLY A 362 -19.79 72.28 117.55
C GLY A 362 -19.32 73.41 118.46
N VAL A 363 -18.69 74.45 117.91
CA VAL A 363 -18.32 75.67 118.65
C VAL A 363 -19.55 76.41 119.16
N ILE A 364 -20.61 76.56 118.34
CA ILE A 364 -21.86 77.23 118.73
C ILE A 364 -22.57 76.49 119.86
N ASP A 365 -22.63 75.15 119.84
CA ASP A 365 -23.16 74.33 120.93
C ASP A 365 -22.32 74.52 122.21
N GLY A 366 -20.99 74.59 122.07
CA GLY A 366 -20.07 74.94 123.16
C GLY A 366 -20.32 76.32 123.76
N ILE A 367 -20.54 77.35 122.92
CA ILE A 367 -20.89 78.71 123.37
C ILE A 367 -22.25 78.71 124.06
N ALA A 368 -23.24 78.00 123.53
CA ALA A 368 -24.57 77.88 124.13
C ALA A 368 -24.50 77.20 125.52
N PHE A 369 -23.69 76.14 125.65
CA PHE A 369 -23.42 75.49 126.94
C PHE A 369 -22.74 76.44 127.94
N GLN A 370 -21.68 77.15 127.53
CA GLN A 370 -21.02 78.15 128.36
C GLN A 370 -22.00 79.26 128.80
N THR A 371 -22.82 79.76 127.87
CA THR A 371 -23.85 80.78 128.14
C THR A 371 -24.90 80.29 129.12
N ASN A 372 -25.33 79.03 129.02
CA ASN A 372 -26.25 78.38 129.95
C ASN A 372 -25.65 78.26 131.37
N ILE A 373 -24.35 77.95 131.49
CA ILE A 373 -23.64 77.92 132.79
C ILE A 373 -23.48 79.34 133.36
N LEU A 374 -23.10 80.34 132.55
CA LEU A 374 -23.03 81.74 132.98
C LEU A 374 -24.39 82.25 133.47
N ALA A 375 -25.47 81.93 132.73
CA ALA A 375 -26.82 82.33 133.08
C ALA A 375 -27.32 81.64 134.36
N LEU A 376 -26.97 80.36 134.58
CA LEU A 376 -27.23 79.66 135.84
C LEU A 376 -26.50 80.33 137.00
N ASN A 377 -25.20 80.64 136.84
CA ASN A 377 -24.42 81.32 137.86
C ASN A 377 -24.99 82.71 138.19
N ALA A 378 -25.42 83.46 137.16
CA ALA A 378 -26.08 84.76 137.32
C ALA A 378 -27.45 84.63 138.03
N ALA A 379 -28.24 83.60 137.72
CA ALA A 379 -29.53 83.34 138.37
C ALA A 379 -29.34 82.99 139.86
N VAL A 380 -28.29 82.22 140.19
CA VAL A 380 -27.92 81.88 141.58
C VAL A 380 -27.50 83.14 142.35
N GLU A 381 -26.65 83.99 141.77
CA GLU A 381 -26.19 85.22 142.44
C GLU A 381 -27.33 86.25 142.58
N ALA A 382 -28.24 86.31 141.60
CA ALA A 382 -29.46 87.12 141.68
C ALA A 382 -30.43 86.64 142.77
N ALA A 383 -30.55 85.34 143.00
CA ALA A 383 -31.33 84.78 144.12
C ALA A 383 -30.68 85.12 145.48
N ARG A 384 -29.35 85.22 145.53
CA ARG A 384 -28.57 85.60 146.71
C ARG A 384 -28.74 87.06 147.12
N ALA A 385 -28.99 87.95 146.15
CA ALA A 385 -29.24 89.38 146.37
C ALA A 385 -30.67 89.73 146.83
N GLY A 386 -31.56 88.74 147.01
CA GLY A 386 -32.90 88.93 147.56
C GLY A 386 -33.78 89.89 146.74
N ALA A 387 -34.47 90.84 147.39
CA ALA A 387 -35.46 91.72 146.75
C ALA A 387 -34.88 92.63 145.65
N GLN A 388 -33.59 92.98 145.71
CA GLN A 388 -32.91 93.84 144.73
C GLN A 388 -32.48 93.08 143.46
N GLY A 389 -32.38 91.74 143.51
CA GLY A 389 -31.92 90.89 142.41
C GLY A 389 -33.02 90.40 141.46
N ARG A 390 -34.30 90.71 141.73
CA ARG A 390 -35.45 90.16 140.99
C ARG A 390 -35.40 90.45 139.48
N GLY A 391 -35.03 91.66 139.07
CA GLY A 391 -34.88 92.00 137.65
C GLY A 391 -33.77 91.21 136.95
N PHE A 392 -32.63 91.03 137.63
CA PHE A 392 -31.51 90.23 137.12
C PHE A 392 -31.83 88.73 137.05
N ALA A 393 -32.61 88.19 137.98
CA ALA A 393 -33.04 86.78 137.95
C ALA A 393 -33.95 86.47 136.76
N VAL A 394 -34.81 87.40 136.35
CA VAL A 394 -35.65 87.26 135.15
C VAL A 394 -34.78 87.27 133.89
N VAL A 395 -33.84 88.23 133.78
CA VAL A 395 -32.90 88.29 132.64
C VAL A 395 -32.04 87.03 132.57
N ALA A 396 -31.52 86.55 133.71
CA ALA A 396 -30.73 85.32 133.77
C ALA A 396 -31.53 84.08 133.35
N THR A 397 -32.81 83.99 133.74
CA THR A 397 -33.71 82.92 133.27
C THR A 397 -33.98 83.01 131.77
N GLU A 398 -34.18 84.22 131.23
CA GLU A 398 -34.40 84.43 129.79
C GLU A 398 -33.15 84.10 128.96
N VAL A 399 -31.97 84.53 129.42
CA VAL A 399 -30.67 84.17 128.79
C VAL A 399 -30.44 82.67 128.84
N ARG A 400 -30.80 82.01 129.94
CA ARG A 400 -30.71 80.55 130.07
C ARG A 400 -31.66 79.83 129.11
N SER A 401 -32.89 80.31 128.99
CA SER A 401 -33.88 79.79 128.04
C SER A 401 -33.39 79.96 126.59
N LEU A 402 -32.84 81.13 126.25
CA LEU A 402 -32.26 81.40 124.94
C LEU A 402 -31.05 80.50 124.66
N ALA A 403 -30.15 80.32 125.63
CA ALA A 403 -29.00 79.41 125.51
C ALA A 403 -29.44 77.95 125.32
N GLY A 404 -30.49 77.51 126.03
CA GLY A 404 -31.10 76.19 125.82
C GLY A 404 -31.70 76.02 124.43
N ARG A 405 -32.41 77.04 123.92
CA ARG A 405 -32.93 77.06 122.53
C ARG A 405 -31.81 77.07 121.49
N SER A 406 -30.71 77.79 121.74
CA SER A 406 -29.53 77.81 120.87
C SER A 406 -28.81 76.46 120.84
N ALA A 407 -28.67 75.77 121.98
CA ALA A 407 -28.10 74.43 122.04
C ALA A 407 -28.98 73.40 121.30
N GLU A 408 -30.29 73.48 121.48
CA GLU A 408 -31.23 72.60 120.76
C GLU A 408 -31.19 72.85 119.24
N ALA A 409 -31.19 74.11 118.82
CA ALA A 409 -31.03 74.46 117.40
C ALA A 409 -29.68 74.01 116.84
N ALA A 410 -28.58 74.18 117.60
CA ALA A 410 -27.26 73.70 117.20
C ALA A 410 -27.24 72.17 117.04
N LYS A 411 -27.86 71.41 117.94
CA LYS A 411 -28.00 69.95 117.81
C LYS A 411 -28.81 69.54 116.57
N GLN A 412 -29.90 70.24 116.28
CA GLN A 412 -30.71 69.99 115.08
C GLN A 412 -29.91 70.26 113.80
N VAL A 413 -29.19 71.38 113.74
CA VAL A 413 -28.31 71.69 112.59
C VAL A 413 -27.16 70.67 112.49
N LYS A 414 -26.55 70.28 113.62
CA LYS A 414 -25.50 69.25 113.64
C LYS A 414 -25.99 67.93 113.06
N ALA A 415 -27.18 67.49 113.46
CA ALA A 415 -27.79 66.27 112.92
C ALA A 415 -28.06 66.37 111.40
N LEU A 416 -28.55 67.52 110.91
CA LEU A 416 -28.77 67.76 109.48
C LEU A 416 -27.46 67.79 108.68
N ILE A 417 -26.40 68.39 109.24
CA ILE A 417 -25.07 68.42 108.60
C ILE A 417 -24.44 67.03 108.60
N SER A 418 -24.51 66.28 109.70
CA SER A 418 -24.03 64.89 109.73
C SER A 418 -24.76 64.01 108.71
N ALA A 419 -26.09 64.14 108.58
CA ALA A 419 -26.84 63.44 107.55
C ALA A 419 -26.48 63.90 106.12
N SER A 420 -26.09 65.17 105.95
CA SER A 420 -25.64 65.69 104.65
C SER A 420 -24.25 65.18 104.29
N VAL A 421 -23.32 65.11 105.24
CA VAL A 421 -21.99 64.50 105.08
C VAL A 421 -22.13 63.04 104.67
N GLU A 422 -22.94 62.24 105.38
CA GLU A 422 -23.18 60.83 105.04
C GLU A 422 -23.75 60.67 103.61
N ARG A 423 -24.71 61.53 103.21
CA ARG A 423 -25.27 61.51 101.85
C ARG A 423 -24.24 61.91 100.79
N VAL A 424 -23.36 62.87 101.09
CA VAL A 424 -22.30 63.30 100.17
C VAL A 424 -21.22 62.24 100.06
N GLU A 425 -20.85 61.55 101.14
CA GLU A 425 -19.92 60.42 101.10
C GLU A 425 -20.49 59.26 100.26
N HIS A 426 -21.75 58.90 100.47
CA HIS A 426 -22.43 57.89 99.67
C HIS A 426 -22.55 58.31 98.20
N GLY A 427 -22.88 59.59 97.94
CA GLY A 427 -22.91 60.17 96.61
C GLY A 427 -21.54 60.13 95.92
N SER A 428 -20.48 60.49 96.64
CA SER A 428 -19.09 60.44 96.18
C SER A 428 -18.66 59.02 95.81
N ALA A 429 -19.03 58.02 96.62
CA ALA A 429 -18.74 56.62 96.31
C ALA A 429 -19.45 56.15 95.03
N LEU A 430 -20.72 56.54 94.83
CA LEU A 430 -21.47 56.20 93.61
C LEU A 430 -20.89 56.86 92.36
N VAL A 431 -20.48 58.13 92.44
CA VAL A 431 -19.88 58.82 91.28
C VAL A 431 -18.47 58.32 90.96
N ASP A 432 -17.68 57.91 91.97
CA ASP A 432 -16.37 57.29 91.76
C ASP A 432 -16.49 55.91 91.08
N GLN A 433 -17.48 55.11 91.50
CA GLN A 433 -17.85 53.87 90.80
C GLN A 433 -18.30 54.14 89.36
N ALA A 434 -19.12 55.16 89.13
CA ALA A 434 -19.54 55.56 87.78
C ALA A 434 -18.33 55.97 86.91
N GLY A 435 -17.36 56.70 87.49
CA GLY A 435 -16.12 57.09 86.81
C GLY A 435 -15.27 55.88 86.41
N THR A 436 -15.10 54.93 87.31
CA THR A 436 -14.40 53.66 87.03
C THR A 436 -15.10 52.87 85.91
N LYS A 437 -16.44 52.81 85.93
CA LYS A 437 -17.21 52.16 84.86
C LYS A 437 -17.10 52.88 83.52
N MET A 438 -16.96 54.20 83.48
CA MET A 438 -16.69 54.91 82.22
C MET A 438 -15.32 54.53 81.64
N LEU A 439 -14.28 54.34 82.47
CA LEU A 439 -12.98 53.85 82.00
C LEU A 439 -13.07 52.44 81.40
N GLU A 440 -13.83 51.54 82.04
CA GLU A 440 -14.10 50.19 81.50
C GLU A 440 -14.86 50.23 80.15
N VAL A 441 -15.81 51.16 80.00
CA VAL A 441 -16.55 51.38 78.74
C VAL A 441 -15.60 51.86 77.65
N VAL A 442 -14.76 52.87 77.91
CA VAL A 442 -13.76 53.35 76.94
C VAL A 442 -12.82 52.22 76.52
N ALA A 443 -12.31 51.42 77.46
CA ALA A 443 -11.46 50.27 77.17
C ALA A 443 -12.19 49.19 76.33
N SER A 444 -13.47 48.95 76.59
CA SER A 444 -14.27 47.99 75.82
C SER A 444 -14.56 48.49 74.40
N ILE A 445 -14.85 49.78 74.22
CA ILE A 445 -15.03 50.38 72.90
C ILE A 445 -13.73 50.31 72.09
N ARG A 446 -12.55 50.53 72.70
CA ARG A 446 -11.26 50.36 72.02
C ARG A 446 -11.07 48.95 71.48
N ARG A 447 -11.39 47.91 72.28
CA ARG A 447 -11.34 46.51 71.80
C ARG A 447 -12.27 46.28 70.61
N VAL A 448 -13.44 46.91 70.59
CA VAL A 448 -14.35 46.85 69.43
C VAL A 448 -13.72 47.53 68.21
N THR A 449 -13.11 48.70 68.37
CA THR A 449 -12.36 49.38 67.30
C THR A 449 -11.27 48.49 66.71
N ASP A 450 -10.50 47.79 67.54
CA ASP A 450 -9.43 46.89 67.10
C ASP A 450 -9.99 45.72 66.26
N ILE A 451 -11.03 45.04 66.77
CA ILE A 451 -11.70 43.93 66.05
C ILE A 451 -12.27 44.41 64.70
N VAL A 452 -12.90 45.59 64.68
CA VAL A 452 -13.45 46.15 63.45
C VAL A 452 -12.34 46.50 62.45
N GLY A 453 -11.18 46.97 62.93
CA GLY A 453 -9.98 47.18 62.11
C GLY A 453 -9.46 45.88 61.48
N GLU A 454 -9.43 44.78 62.24
CA GLU A 454 -9.09 43.45 61.74
C GLU A 454 -10.09 42.96 60.69
N ILE A 455 -11.41 43.11 60.94
CA ILE A 455 -12.46 42.75 59.97
C ILE A 455 -12.32 43.54 58.67
N SER A 456 -12.05 44.85 58.74
CA SER A 456 -11.84 45.68 57.56
C SER A 456 -10.63 45.22 56.76
N SER A 457 -9.53 44.86 57.44
CA SER A 457 -8.31 44.39 56.79
C SER A 457 -8.52 43.03 56.12
N ALA A 458 -9.15 42.09 56.83
CA ALA A 458 -9.50 40.78 56.29
C ALA A 458 -10.47 40.87 55.10
N SER A 459 -11.43 41.80 55.15
CA SER A 459 -12.38 42.02 54.04
C SER A 459 -11.69 42.58 52.79
N VAL A 460 -10.67 43.43 52.94
CA VAL A 460 -9.87 43.92 51.79
C VAL A 460 -9.07 42.77 51.16
N GLU A 461 -8.45 41.92 51.97
CA GLU A 461 -7.73 40.73 51.48
C GLU A 461 -8.67 39.73 50.80
N GLN A 462 -9.84 39.46 51.39
CA GLN A 462 -10.87 38.63 50.77
C GLN A 462 -11.33 39.21 49.43
N SER A 463 -11.50 40.53 49.32
CA SER A 463 -11.91 41.16 48.07
C SER A 463 -10.87 40.96 46.96
N ALA A 464 -9.58 41.01 47.31
CA ALA A 464 -8.50 40.72 46.36
C ALA A 464 -8.50 39.23 45.96
N GLY A 465 -8.70 38.32 46.93
CA GLY A 465 -8.80 36.89 46.66
C GLY A 465 -10.00 36.53 45.76
N VAL A 466 -11.15 37.16 45.98
CA VAL A 466 -12.35 37.00 45.14
C VAL A 466 -12.07 37.47 43.71
N ALA A 467 -11.40 38.61 43.54
CA ALA A 467 -11.03 39.12 42.22
C ALA A 467 -10.11 38.13 41.47
N GLN A 468 -9.10 37.58 42.14
CA GLN A 468 -8.18 36.62 41.56
C GLN A 468 -8.89 35.30 41.16
N ILE A 469 -9.84 34.82 41.97
CA ILE A 469 -10.66 33.67 41.60
C ILE A 469 -11.55 34.01 40.39
N GLY A 470 -12.07 35.23 40.30
CA GLY A 470 -12.79 35.73 39.13
C GLY A 470 -11.98 35.62 37.84
N ASP A 471 -10.73 36.09 37.86
CA ASP A 471 -9.81 35.98 36.71
C ASP A 471 -9.57 34.51 36.32
N ALA A 472 -9.42 33.61 37.30
CA ALA A 472 -9.26 32.17 37.04
C ALA A 472 -10.52 31.54 36.42
N VAL A 473 -11.71 31.95 36.86
CA VAL A 473 -12.99 31.51 36.26
C VAL A 473 -13.10 31.99 34.81
N THR A 474 -12.67 33.22 34.49
CA THR A 474 -12.63 33.72 33.11
C THR A 474 -11.66 32.92 32.23
N GLN A 475 -10.50 32.53 32.74
CA GLN A 475 -9.57 31.66 32.00
C GLN A 475 -10.16 30.27 31.75
N LEU A 476 -10.84 29.69 32.75
CA LEU A 476 -11.54 28.41 32.60
C LEU A 476 -12.66 28.50 31.56
N ASP A 477 -13.41 29.61 31.53
CA ASP A 477 -14.44 29.84 30.51
C ASP A 477 -13.85 29.87 29.10
N HIS A 478 -12.73 30.58 28.89
CA HIS A 478 -12.04 30.59 27.61
C HIS A 478 -11.58 29.18 27.19
N ALA A 479 -11.03 28.40 28.12
CA ALA A 479 -10.64 27.01 27.84
C ALA A 479 -11.86 26.12 27.53
N THR A 480 -12.99 26.32 28.21
CA THR A 480 -14.25 25.63 27.93
C THR A 480 -14.78 25.96 26.54
N GLN A 481 -14.71 27.23 26.11
CA GLN A 481 -15.09 27.63 24.74
C GLN A 481 -14.15 27.02 23.69
N GLN A 482 -12.84 26.98 23.95
CA GLN A 482 -11.89 26.30 23.06
C GLN A 482 -12.15 24.80 22.97
N ASN A 483 -12.50 24.15 24.08
CA ASN A 483 -12.89 22.74 24.08
C ASN A 483 -14.15 22.50 23.24
N ALA A 484 -15.14 23.39 23.31
CA ALA A 484 -16.33 23.29 22.46
C ALA A 484 -15.97 23.37 20.96
N ALA A 485 -15.12 24.31 20.57
CA ALA A 485 -14.64 24.43 19.19
C ALA A 485 -13.84 23.19 18.74
N LEU A 486 -12.96 22.67 19.61
CA LEU A 486 -12.19 21.45 19.33
C LEU A 486 -13.08 20.21 19.21
N VAL A 487 -14.16 20.13 19.97
CA VAL A 487 -15.16 19.04 19.87
C VAL A 487 -15.85 19.09 18.51
N GLU A 488 -16.26 20.26 18.03
CA GLU A 488 -16.85 20.41 16.69
C GLU A 488 -15.87 20.04 15.58
N GLU A 489 -14.62 20.54 15.64
CA GLU A 489 -13.58 20.22 14.66
C GLU A 489 -13.27 18.72 14.66
N SER A 490 -13.13 18.12 15.84
CA SER A 490 -12.86 16.69 15.99
C SER A 490 -14.03 15.83 15.49
N ALA A 491 -15.28 16.28 15.67
CA ALA A 491 -16.45 15.58 15.14
C ALA A 491 -16.49 15.63 13.61
N ALA A 492 -16.19 16.78 13.02
CA ALA A 492 -16.05 16.93 11.57
C ALA A 492 -14.91 16.06 11.00
N ALA A 493 -13.77 16.01 11.69
CA ALA A 493 -12.64 15.16 11.30
C ALA A 493 -12.99 13.67 11.37
N ALA A 494 -13.66 13.23 12.45
CA ALA A 494 -14.11 11.84 12.59
C ALA A 494 -15.09 11.44 11.48
N GLU A 495 -16.04 12.31 11.13
CA GLU A 495 -16.97 12.05 10.03
C GLU A 495 -16.27 12.01 8.66
N SER A 496 -15.28 12.88 8.43
CA SER A 496 -14.44 12.83 7.22
C SER A 496 -13.65 11.52 7.13
N LEU A 497 -13.03 11.07 8.22
CA LEU A 497 -12.31 9.79 8.28
C LEU A 497 -13.25 8.62 8.01
N ARG A 498 -14.46 8.65 8.57
CA ARG A 498 -15.50 7.63 8.31
C ARG A 498 -15.88 7.58 6.83
N ALA A 499 -16.09 8.75 6.20
CA ALA A 499 -16.42 8.84 4.78
C ALA A 499 -15.26 8.36 3.89
N GLN A 500 -14.01 8.71 4.22
CA GLN A 500 -12.82 8.24 3.51
C GLN A 500 -12.66 6.72 3.63
N ALA A 501 -12.85 6.16 4.83
CA ALA A 501 -12.81 4.73 5.06
C ALA A 501 -13.88 3.99 4.25
N GLN A 502 -15.12 4.50 4.23
CA GLN A 502 -16.18 3.94 3.39
C GLN A 502 -15.84 4.04 1.90
N GLY A 503 -15.23 5.14 1.47
CA GLY A 503 -14.71 5.32 0.10
C GLY A 503 -13.65 4.28 -0.25
N LEU A 504 -12.72 3.99 0.66
CA LEU A 504 -11.71 2.94 0.48
C LEU A 504 -12.36 1.55 0.38
N VAL A 505 -13.29 1.22 1.28
CA VAL A 505 -14.05 -0.05 1.23
C VAL A 505 -14.78 -0.18 -0.11
N ALA A 506 -15.45 0.87 -0.57
CA ALA A 506 -16.16 0.88 -1.85
C ALA A 506 -15.21 0.74 -3.05
N ALA A 507 -14.05 1.40 -3.02
CA ALA A 507 -13.04 1.31 -4.06
C ALA A 507 -12.47 -0.10 -4.17
N VAL A 508 -12.23 -0.78 -3.03
CA VAL A 508 -11.72 -2.16 -3.03
C VAL A 508 -12.82 -3.20 -3.23
N ALA A 509 -14.10 -2.86 -3.04
CA ALA A 509 -15.23 -3.78 -3.24
C ALA A 509 -15.42 -4.23 -4.69
N VAL A 510 -14.84 -3.52 -5.67
CA VAL A 510 -14.77 -3.97 -7.06
C VAL A 510 -13.96 -5.26 -7.17
N PHE A 511 -12.99 -5.46 -6.27
CA PHE A 511 -12.17 -6.66 -6.25
C PHE A 511 -12.88 -7.82 -5.56
N LYS A 512 -13.16 -8.89 -6.32
CA LYS A 512 -13.77 -10.11 -5.82
C LYS A 512 -12.69 -11.02 -5.24
N LEU A 513 -12.74 -11.22 -3.94
CA LEU A 513 -11.90 -12.18 -3.23
C LEU A 513 -12.57 -13.56 -3.18
N ASP A 514 -11.76 -14.61 -3.10
CA ASP A 514 -12.26 -15.97 -2.95
C ASP A 514 -12.87 -16.14 -1.55
N ARG A 515 -14.21 -16.24 -1.49
CA ARG A 515 -14.98 -16.43 -0.24
C ARG A 515 -14.59 -17.71 0.53
N SER A 516 -13.89 -18.64 -0.11
CA SER A 516 -13.39 -19.88 0.51
C SER A 516 -12.40 -19.65 1.66
N ARG A 517 -11.77 -18.46 1.76
CA ARG A 517 -10.84 -18.11 2.85
C ARG A 517 -11.40 -17.14 3.90
N GLU A 518 -12.63 -16.66 3.73
CA GLU A 518 -13.28 -15.73 4.68
C GLU A 518 -13.78 -16.43 5.98
N VAL A 519 -13.60 -17.75 6.13
CA VAL A 519 -14.11 -18.54 7.28
C VAL A 519 -13.00 -19.03 8.23
N VAL A 520 -11.72 -18.69 7.98
CA VAL A 520 -10.64 -19.00 8.93
C VAL A 520 -9.76 -17.77 9.14
N ALA A 521 -10.29 -16.82 9.90
CA ALA A 521 -9.51 -15.85 10.66
C ALA A 521 -10.22 -15.61 11.99
#